data_AF-A0A430F7Z2-F1
#
_entry.id   AF-A0A430F7Z2-F1
#
_cell.length_a   1.000
_cell.length_b   1.000
_cell.length_c   1.000
_cell.angle_alpha   90.00
_cell.angle_beta   90.00
_cell.angle_gamma   90.00
#
_symmetry.space_group_name_H-M   'P 1'
#
loop_
_entity.id
_entity.type
_entity.pdbx_description
1 polymer ?
#
loop_
_entity_poly.entity_id
_entity_poly.type
_entity_poly.pdbx_seq_one_letter_code
_entity_poly.pdbx_strand_id
1 'polypeptide(L)'
;MAEEFPVVLRGYDKERVDQAMAGMRENTERMREQIKAYDQRILQLEAELREEKSRKAAPQKNSFASLGASAQQLLASAEQTSRELLDRAKQDAARIRKTAQEKADTMLNNASIDASQVQDDAKTEADSLLSKARTEADTILASAKQTAQQLKSVAEKRAAEQHETLQLELATARSDQEKQLAAEKAEHERKLAEQRTELTREIAEQRKTADEEIAKKKAESDDRIQKALDQANVRLNEMRDQAGKMLSDAKRQSGEILEKAKAEARRLTDAADVERADKLAKVGAEVEQIRKDIAAQQDEATEKVKEVLANVKERSEQARRESEELLAQAKKARSQADDYSASKHAEAEKQSKEMIDEATRKAEAQVEQRRQAAEKEINGLQEHITALQNREASITARVDELRSIFANAFGFGGVAGAAAGVFGAASAEKEAVEGAASEVAAAAKSDDEAAEDEATLSKSQGEAPDVPVANAVAEPEQVAEGAEAGTKENR
;
A
#
# COMPACT_ATOMS: atom_id res chain seq x y z
N MET A 1 -63.36 -37.50 18.50
CA MET A 1 -62.48 -36.99 17.42
C MET A 1 -63.29 -37.06 16.16
N ALA A 2 -63.65 -35.92 15.56
CA ALA A 2 -64.37 -35.90 14.30
C ALA A 2 -63.36 -36.25 13.19
N GLU A 3 -63.57 -37.37 12.48
CA GLU A 3 -62.78 -37.68 11.30
C GLU A 3 -63.16 -36.68 10.20
N GLU A 4 -62.26 -35.75 9.91
CA GLU A 4 -62.47 -34.69 8.94
C GLU A 4 -62.26 -35.27 7.53
N PHE A 5 -63.37 -35.45 6.79
CA PHE A 5 -63.34 -36.02 5.46
C PHE A 5 -62.73 -35.02 4.46
N PRO A 6 -61.70 -35.39 3.68
CA PRO A 6 -61.14 -34.50 2.68
C PRO A 6 -62.17 -34.18 1.59
N VAL A 7 -62.29 -32.89 1.25
CA VAL A 7 -63.23 -32.37 0.25
C VAL A 7 -62.49 -32.14 -1.07
N VAL A 8 -62.97 -32.76 -2.15
CA VAL A 8 -62.49 -32.52 -3.51
C VAL A 8 -63.40 -31.47 -4.18
N LEU A 9 -62.99 -30.85 -5.30
CA LEU A 9 -63.62 -29.68 -5.93
C LEU A 9 -65.16 -29.74 -6.19
N ARG A 10 -65.82 -30.90 -6.01
CA ARG A 10 -67.27 -31.08 -6.05
C ARG A 10 -67.82 -32.04 -4.96
N GLY A 11 -67.30 -31.97 -3.73
CA GLY A 11 -67.86 -32.67 -2.57
C GLY A 11 -66.88 -33.59 -1.84
N TYR A 12 -67.38 -34.41 -0.91
CA TYR A 12 -66.55 -35.36 -0.15
C TYR A 12 -66.00 -36.49 -1.04
N ASP A 13 -64.78 -36.93 -0.75
CA ASP A 13 -64.17 -38.10 -1.40
C ASP A 13 -64.96 -39.37 -1.07
N LYS A 14 -65.73 -39.86 -2.05
CA LYS A 14 -66.64 -40.99 -1.90
C LYS A 14 -65.92 -42.25 -1.41
N GLU A 15 -64.69 -42.52 -1.88
CA GLU A 15 -63.96 -43.74 -1.51
C GLU A 15 -63.52 -43.71 -0.04
N ARG A 16 -63.09 -42.53 0.45
CA ARG A 16 -62.73 -42.32 1.85
C ARG A 16 -63.94 -42.38 2.79
N VAL A 17 -65.08 -41.82 2.36
CA VAL A 17 -66.34 -41.90 3.12
C VAL A 17 -66.87 -43.34 3.16
N ASP A 18 -66.80 -44.07 2.05
CA ASP A 18 -67.23 -45.48 2.01
C ASP A 18 -66.34 -46.37 2.90
N GLN A 19 -65.02 -46.12 2.94
CA GLN A 19 -64.10 -46.80 3.86
C GLN A 19 -64.39 -46.49 5.34
N ALA A 20 -64.60 -45.21 5.69
CA ALA A 20 -64.94 -44.84 7.06
C ALA A 20 -66.30 -45.43 7.49
N MET A 21 -67.29 -45.42 6.60
CA MET A 21 -68.60 -46.04 6.83
C MET A 21 -68.48 -47.56 6.97
N ALA A 22 -67.57 -48.22 6.24
CA ALA A 22 -67.27 -49.64 6.42
C ALA A 22 -66.63 -49.92 7.79
N GLY A 23 -65.64 -49.13 8.19
CA GLY A 23 -65.01 -49.24 9.52
C GLY A 23 -65.99 -48.98 10.66
N MET A 24 -66.91 -48.04 10.50
CA MET A 24 -67.96 -47.75 11.49
C MET A 24 -68.97 -48.89 11.62
N ARG A 25 -69.33 -49.55 10.50
CA ARG A 25 -70.17 -50.76 10.51
C ARG A 25 -69.48 -51.91 11.23
N GLU A 26 -68.20 -52.15 10.94
CA GLU A 26 -67.40 -53.18 11.62
C GLU A 26 -67.27 -52.91 13.13
N ASN A 27 -67.04 -51.65 13.52
CA ASN A 27 -66.98 -51.28 14.93
C ASN A 27 -68.34 -51.48 15.63
N THR A 28 -69.45 -51.19 14.94
CA THR A 28 -70.80 -51.44 15.46
C THR A 28 -71.05 -52.94 15.65
N GLU A 29 -70.58 -53.79 14.73
CA GLU A 29 -70.67 -55.25 14.86
C GLU A 29 -69.85 -55.76 16.03
N ARG A 30 -68.59 -55.31 16.18
CA ARG A 30 -67.74 -55.63 17.33
C ARG A 30 -68.39 -55.23 18.66
N MET A 31 -68.98 -54.03 18.73
CA MET A 31 -69.68 -53.57 19.94
C MET A 31 -70.91 -54.44 20.24
N ARG A 32 -71.66 -54.87 19.22
CA ARG A 32 -72.80 -55.79 19.41
C ARG A 32 -72.36 -57.17 19.91
N GLU A 33 -71.23 -57.69 19.42
CA GLU A 33 -70.66 -58.95 19.92
C GLU A 33 -70.20 -58.83 21.37
N GLN A 34 -69.55 -57.71 21.73
CA GLN A 34 -69.16 -57.42 23.11
C GLN A 34 -70.37 -57.34 24.03
N ILE A 35 -71.46 -56.66 23.62
CA ILE A 35 -72.69 -56.59 24.40
C ILE A 35 -73.28 -57.99 24.60
N LYS A 36 -73.35 -58.83 23.56
CA LYS A 36 -73.82 -60.23 23.69
C LYS A 36 -72.95 -61.04 24.66
N ALA A 37 -71.63 -60.86 24.62
CA ALA A 37 -70.71 -61.53 25.55
C ALA A 37 -70.92 -61.05 26.99
N TYR A 38 -71.17 -59.75 27.20
CA TYR A 38 -71.49 -59.21 28.51
C TYR A 38 -72.85 -59.70 29.03
N ASP A 39 -73.89 -59.76 28.20
CA ASP A 39 -75.19 -60.29 28.59
C ASP A 39 -75.09 -61.77 29.01
N GLN A 40 -74.32 -62.58 28.27
CA GLN A 40 -74.04 -63.97 28.66
C GLN A 40 -73.28 -64.06 30.00
N ARG A 41 -72.32 -63.16 30.23
CA ARG A 41 -71.56 -63.10 31.48
C ARG A 41 -72.46 -62.69 32.65
N ILE A 42 -73.38 -61.74 32.45
CA ILE A 42 -74.35 -61.30 33.46
C ILE A 42 -75.27 -62.47 33.83
N LEU A 43 -75.78 -63.22 32.85
CA LEU A 43 -76.62 -64.40 33.12
C LEU A 43 -75.86 -65.48 33.91
N GLN A 44 -74.59 -65.73 33.58
CA GLN A 44 -73.73 -66.64 34.34
C GLN A 44 -73.54 -66.17 35.78
N LEU A 45 -73.19 -64.89 35.96
CA LEU A 45 -73.00 -64.29 37.27
C LEU A 45 -74.29 -64.28 38.11
N GLU A 46 -75.46 -64.10 37.49
CA GLU A 46 -76.74 -64.20 38.18
C GLU A 46 -77.09 -65.64 38.60
N ALA A 47 -76.72 -66.64 37.79
CA ALA A 47 -76.86 -68.05 38.13
C ALA A 47 -75.93 -68.42 39.30
N GLU A 48 -74.66 -68.01 39.23
CA GLU A 48 -73.69 -68.17 40.31
C GLU A 48 -74.14 -67.45 41.59
N LEU A 49 -74.71 -66.25 41.49
CA LEU A 49 -75.25 -65.54 42.66
C LEU A 49 -76.46 -66.25 43.28
N ARG A 50 -77.32 -66.89 42.47
CA ARG A 50 -78.41 -67.72 43.00
C ARG A 50 -77.88 -68.97 43.68
N GLU A 51 -76.84 -69.59 43.14
CA GLU A 51 -76.18 -70.75 43.73
C GLU A 51 -75.41 -70.40 45.01
N GLU A 52 -74.67 -69.30 45.03
CA GLU A 52 -74.01 -68.75 46.22
C GLU A 52 -75.03 -68.38 47.31
N LYS A 53 -76.15 -67.77 46.94
CA LYS A 53 -77.24 -67.47 47.88
C LYS A 53 -77.88 -68.75 48.42
N SER A 54 -78.06 -69.80 47.61
CA SER A 54 -78.57 -71.08 48.10
C SER A 54 -77.56 -71.81 48.99
N ARG A 55 -76.26 -71.70 48.72
CA ARG A 55 -75.17 -72.23 49.56
C ARG A 55 -75.10 -71.53 50.92
N LYS A 56 -75.26 -70.20 50.96
CA LYS A 56 -75.25 -69.40 52.21
C LYS A 56 -76.55 -69.51 53.01
N ALA A 57 -77.67 -69.86 52.38
CA ALA A 57 -78.95 -70.09 53.06
C ALA A 57 -78.99 -71.42 53.85
N ALA A 58 -78.03 -72.32 53.65
CA ALA A 58 -77.87 -73.52 54.47
C ALA A 58 -77.09 -73.17 55.77
N PRO A 59 -77.68 -73.29 56.97
CA PRO A 59 -77.00 -72.91 58.20
C PRO A 59 -75.89 -73.92 58.54
N GLN A 60 -74.63 -73.57 58.29
CA GLN A 60 -73.47 -74.30 58.81
C GLN A 60 -73.24 -73.96 60.29
N LYS A 61 -73.51 -74.91 61.18
CA LYS A 61 -73.07 -74.86 62.59
C LYS A 61 -71.62 -75.35 62.68
N ASN A 62 -70.63 -74.45 62.74
CA ASN A 62 -69.23 -74.82 62.94
C ASN A 62 -68.61 -74.14 64.19
N SER A 63 -67.92 -74.97 64.97
CA SER A 63 -67.45 -74.79 66.35
C SER A 63 -66.12 -74.01 66.47
N PHE A 64 -65.90 -73.32 67.60
CA PHE A 64 -64.73 -72.48 67.93
C PHE A 64 -63.34 -73.13 67.70
N ALA A 65 -63.21 -74.45 67.69
CA ALA A 65 -61.95 -75.13 67.36
C ALA A 65 -61.54 -74.99 65.88
N SER A 66 -62.51 -74.84 64.96
CA SER A 66 -62.22 -74.57 63.54
C SER A 66 -61.82 -73.11 63.30
N LEU A 67 -62.11 -72.19 64.21
CA LEU A 67 -61.66 -70.80 64.12
C LEU A 67 -60.14 -70.68 64.33
N GLY A 68 -59.55 -71.43 65.27
CA GLY A 68 -58.10 -71.43 65.50
C GLY A 68 -57.30 -72.04 64.37
N ALA A 69 -57.75 -73.19 63.84
CA ALA A 69 -57.15 -73.81 62.65
C ALA A 69 -57.32 -72.95 61.39
N SER A 70 -58.49 -72.31 61.23
CA SER A 70 -58.73 -71.36 60.14
C SER A 70 -57.86 -70.10 60.26
N ALA A 71 -57.65 -69.58 61.48
CA ALA A 71 -56.77 -68.44 61.71
C ALA A 71 -55.29 -68.75 61.40
N GLN A 72 -54.79 -69.93 61.77
CA GLN A 72 -53.44 -70.38 61.39
C GLN A 72 -53.31 -70.60 59.88
N GLN A 73 -54.32 -71.17 59.24
CA GLN A 73 -54.36 -71.32 57.78
C GLN A 73 -54.41 -69.96 57.07
N LEU A 74 -55.16 -69.01 57.62
CA LEU A 74 -55.24 -67.66 57.09
C LEU A 74 -53.91 -66.92 57.24
N LEU A 75 -53.25 -67.04 58.39
CA LEU A 75 -51.93 -66.44 58.63
C LEU A 75 -50.86 -67.06 57.72
N ALA A 76 -50.86 -68.39 57.57
CA ALA A 76 -49.96 -69.07 56.62
C ALA A 76 -50.23 -68.65 55.17
N SER A 77 -51.51 -68.50 54.78
CA SER A 77 -51.89 -67.99 53.46
C SER A 77 -51.48 -66.52 53.27
N ALA A 78 -51.62 -65.68 54.29
CA ALA A 78 -51.25 -64.28 54.26
C ALA A 78 -49.72 -64.10 54.18
N GLU A 79 -48.95 -64.93 54.89
CA GLU A 79 -47.49 -64.96 54.76
C GLU A 79 -47.06 -65.42 53.35
N GLN A 80 -47.71 -66.45 52.80
CA GLN A 80 -47.44 -66.92 51.44
C GLN A 80 -47.77 -65.83 50.41
N THR A 81 -48.93 -65.19 50.50
CA THR A 81 -49.33 -64.09 49.62
C THR A 81 -48.40 -62.88 49.78
N SER A 82 -47.92 -62.59 50.99
CA SER A 82 -46.98 -61.49 51.24
C SER A 82 -45.60 -61.77 50.64
N ARG A 83 -45.10 -63.00 50.76
CA ARG A 83 -43.84 -63.42 50.12
C ARG A 83 -43.95 -63.34 48.59
N GLU A 84 -45.06 -63.84 48.03
CA GLU A 84 -45.33 -63.75 46.60
C GLU A 84 -45.43 -62.30 46.11
N LEU A 85 -46.08 -61.42 46.89
CA LEU A 85 -46.15 -60.00 46.58
C LEU A 85 -44.78 -59.33 46.62
N LEU A 86 -43.96 -59.63 47.62
CA LEU A 86 -42.60 -59.10 47.73
C LEU A 86 -41.70 -59.61 46.59
N ASP A 87 -41.81 -60.87 46.22
CA ASP A 87 -41.03 -61.44 45.11
C ASP A 87 -41.48 -60.84 43.78
N ARG A 88 -42.78 -60.63 43.59
CA ARG A 88 -43.31 -59.89 42.44
C ARG A 88 -42.82 -58.44 42.40
N ALA A 89 -42.87 -57.73 43.53
CA ALA A 89 -42.35 -56.36 43.62
C ALA A 89 -40.84 -56.28 43.33
N LYS A 90 -40.05 -57.26 43.80
CA LYS A 90 -38.62 -57.37 43.47
C LYS A 90 -38.39 -57.64 41.99
N GLN A 91 -39.16 -58.54 41.38
CA GLN A 91 -39.08 -58.82 39.94
C GLN A 91 -39.47 -57.60 39.11
N ASP A 92 -40.53 -56.89 39.50
CA ASP A 92 -40.98 -55.68 38.82
C ASP A 92 -39.96 -54.54 38.97
N ALA A 93 -39.39 -54.35 40.17
CA ALA A 93 -38.30 -53.39 40.38
C ALA A 93 -37.06 -53.73 39.53
N ALA A 94 -36.69 -55.02 39.43
CA ALA A 94 -35.59 -55.47 38.58
C ALA A 94 -35.88 -55.23 37.08
N ARG A 95 -37.11 -55.48 36.63
CA ARG A 95 -37.56 -55.19 35.25
C ARG A 95 -37.53 -53.68 34.95
N ILE A 96 -38.02 -52.85 35.87
CA ILE A 96 -37.99 -51.40 35.73
C ILE A 96 -36.55 -50.89 35.65
N ARG A 97 -35.65 -51.37 36.53
CA ARG A 97 -34.22 -51.02 36.46
C ARG A 97 -33.60 -51.42 35.13
N LYS A 98 -33.86 -52.65 34.67
CA LYS A 98 -33.34 -53.14 33.39
C LYS A 98 -33.82 -52.27 32.23
N THR A 99 -35.11 -51.98 32.15
CA THR A 99 -35.69 -51.14 31.08
C THR A 99 -35.23 -49.68 31.17
N ALA A 100 -35.02 -49.14 32.37
CA ALA A 100 -34.45 -47.81 32.55
C ALA A 100 -32.98 -47.76 32.08
N GLN A 101 -32.20 -48.81 32.37
CA GLN A 101 -30.82 -48.94 31.91
C GLN A 101 -30.75 -49.05 30.38
N GLU A 102 -31.56 -49.92 29.76
CA GLU A 102 -31.63 -50.04 28.30
C GLU A 102 -32.01 -48.71 27.61
N LYS A 103 -32.93 -47.93 28.22
CA LYS A 103 -33.28 -46.59 27.73
C LYS A 103 -32.15 -45.58 27.90
N ALA A 104 -31.45 -45.62 29.04
CA ALA A 104 -30.30 -44.76 29.29
C ALA A 104 -29.17 -45.06 28.30
N ASP A 105 -28.86 -46.34 28.06
CA ASP A 105 -27.85 -46.77 27.10
C ASP A 105 -28.23 -46.34 25.66
N THR A 106 -29.50 -46.46 25.29
CA THR A 106 -29.99 -45.97 23.99
C THR A 106 -29.83 -44.46 23.87
N MET A 107 -30.19 -43.71 24.91
CA MET A 107 -30.07 -42.25 24.92
C MET A 107 -28.60 -41.80 24.86
N LEU A 108 -27.70 -42.47 25.58
CA LEU A 108 -26.26 -42.20 25.54
C LEU A 108 -25.67 -42.50 24.17
N ASN A 109 -26.05 -43.62 23.55
CA ASN A 109 -25.61 -43.95 22.20
C ASN A 109 -26.10 -42.92 21.18
N ASN A 110 -27.38 -42.51 21.26
CA ASN A 110 -27.91 -41.48 20.37
C ASN A 110 -27.20 -40.14 20.59
N ALA A 111 -27.03 -39.70 21.84
CA ALA A 111 -26.31 -38.47 22.16
C ALA A 111 -24.85 -38.51 21.67
N SER A 112 -24.19 -39.67 21.75
CA SER A 112 -22.84 -39.85 21.21
C SER A 112 -22.80 -39.77 19.68
N ILE A 113 -23.80 -40.32 19.00
CA ILE A 113 -23.92 -40.23 17.54
C ILE A 113 -24.17 -38.78 17.13
N ASP A 114 -25.13 -38.11 17.77
CA ASP A 114 -25.44 -36.71 17.48
C ASP A 114 -24.23 -35.80 17.72
N ALA A 115 -23.50 -36.01 18.82
CA ALA A 115 -22.27 -35.26 19.09
C ALA A 115 -21.20 -35.49 18.02
N SER A 116 -21.04 -36.72 17.52
CA SER A 116 -20.09 -37.01 16.43
C SER A 116 -20.51 -36.35 15.11
N GLN A 117 -21.80 -36.38 14.77
CA GLN A 117 -22.34 -35.72 13.58
C GLN A 117 -22.12 -34.22 13.63
N VAL A 118 -22.43 -33.57 14.76
CA VAL A 118 -22.20 -32.13 14.93
C VAL A 118 -20.71 -31.77 14.78
N GLN A 119 -19.80 -32.60 15.29
CA GLN A 119 -18.36 -32.38 15.12
C GLN A 119 -17.91 -32.53 13.66
N ASP A 120 -18.43 -33.52 12.94
CA ASP A 120 -18.05 -33.78 11.56
C ASP A 120 -18.66 -32.75 10.60
N ASP A 121 -19.88 -32.29 10.87
CA ASP A 121 -20.51 -31.18 10.16
C ASP A 121 -19.72 -29.88 10.38
N ALA A 122 -19.37 -29.55 11.63
CA ALA A 122 -18.57 -28.38 11.95
C ALA A 122 -17.19 -28.40 11.29
N LYS A 123 -16.52 -29.57 11.23
CA LYS A 123 -15.26 -29.73 10.49
C LYS A 123 -15.45 -29.53 9.00
N THR A 124 -16.49 -30.12 8.42
CA THR A 124 -16.79 -30.00 6.98
C THR A 124 -17.08 -28.54 6.60
N GLU A 125 -17.84 -27.82 7.42
CA GLU A 125 -18.09 -26.39 7.23
C GLU A 125 -16.81 -25.56 7.36
N ALA A 126 -15.97 -25.84 8.35
CA ALA A 126 -14.69 -25.17 8.54
C ALA A 126 -13.75 -25.40 7.33
N ASP A 127 -13.63 -26.63 6.85
CA ASP A 127 -12.82 -26.96 5.67
C ASP A 127 -13.38 -26.29 4.41
N SER A 128 -14.71 -26.25 4.24
CA SER A 128 -15.35 -25.54 3.14
C SER A 128 -15.05 -24.05 3.19
N LEU A 129 -15.16 -23.43 4.37
CA LEU A 129 -14.88 -22.01 4.56
C LEU A 129 -13.40 -21.68 4.28
N LEU A 130 -12.47 -22.51 4.78
CA LEU A 130 -11.05 -22.37 4.51
C LEU A 130 -10.73 -22.53 3.02
N SER A 131 -11.37 -23.48 2.33
CA SER A 131 -11.21 -23.67 0.89
C SER A 131 -11.73 -22.46 0.09
N LYS A 132 -12.87 -21.89 0.48
CA LYS A 132 -13.41 -20.67 -0.15
C LYS A 132 -12.49 -19.48 0.07
N ALA A 133 -12.06 -19.26 1.31
CA ALA A 133 -11.14 -18.17 1.66
C ALA A 133 -9.81 -18.28 0.89
N ARG A 134 -9.24 -19.49 0.74
CA ARG A 134 -8.04 -19.72 -0.07
C ARG A 134 -8.28 -19.41 -1.55
N THR A 135 -9.40 -19.87 -2.11
CA THR A 135 -9.74 -19.63 -3.52
C THR A 135 -9.96 -18.14 -3.80
N GLU A 136 -10.63 -17.44 -2.90
CA GLU A 136 -10.83 -15.99 -2.98
C GLU A 136 -9.48 -15.25 -2.87
N ALA A 137 -8.62 -15.64 -1.93
CA ALA A 137 -7.28 -15.07 -1.79
C ALA A 137 -6.44 -15.29 -3.06
N ASP A 138 -6.45 -16.49 -3.63
CA ASP A 138 -5.72 -16.80 -4.87
C ASP A 138 -6.26 -15.99 -6.06
N THR A 139 -7.59 -15.79 -6.12
CA THR A 139 -8.23 -14.98 -7.17
C THR A 139 -7.87 -13.50 -7.03
N ILE A 140 -7.87 -12.97 -5.81
CA ILE A 140 -7.43 -11.60 -5.51
C ILE A 140 -5.95 -11.43 -5.87
N LEU A 141 -5.10 -12.39 -5.50
CA LEU A 141 -3.67 -12.34 -5.78
C LEU A 141 -3.39 -12.41 -7.29
N ALA A 142 -4.09 -13.28 -8.02
CA ALA A 142 -4.00 -13.38 -9.47
C ALA A 142 -4.45 -12.08 -10.17
N SER A 143 -5.58 -11.51 -9.77
CA SER A 143 -6.07 -10.25 -10.33
C SER A 143 -5.13 -9.09 -10.02
N ALA A 144 -4.63 -8.96 -8.79
CA ALA A 144 -3.65 -7.96 -8.41
C ALA A 144 -2.35 -8.08 -9.22
N LYS A 145 -1.84 -9.30 -9.44
CA LYS A 145 -0.68 -9.56 -10.31
C LYS A 145 -0.95 -9.13 -11.74
N GLN A 146 -2.12 -9.46 -12.29
CA GLN A 146 -2.50 -9.06 -13.65
C GLN A 146 -2.60 -7.54 -13.78
N THR A 147 -3.24 -6.85 -12.83
CA THR A 147 -3.33 -5.38 -12.82
C THR A 147 -1.95 -4.75 -12.69
N ALA A 148 -1.07 -5.28 -11.85
CA ALA A 148 0.31 -4.80 -11.72
C ALA A 148 1.09 -4.95 -13.04
N GLN A 149 0.95 -6.08 -13.72
CA GLN A 149 1.56 -6.31 -15.05
C GLN A 149 1.01 -5.36 -16.12
N GLN A 150 -0.31 -5.13 -16.12
CA GLN A 150 -0.96 -4.18 -17.03
C GLN A 150 -0.48 -2.75 -16.78
N LEU A 151 -0.45 -2.30 -15.52
CA LEU A 151 0.07 -0.98 -15.16
C LEU A 151 1.53 -0.82 -15.55
N LYS A 152 2.36 -1.84 -15.33
CA LYS A 152 3.75 -1.85 -15.76
C LYS A 152 3.86 -1.71 -17.29
N SER A 153 3.11 -2.50 -18.05
CA SER A 153 3.11 -2.43 -19.52
C SER A 153 2.66 -1.06 -20.03
N VAL A 154 1.63 -0.46 -19.41
CA VAL A 154 1.15 0.88 -19.78
C VAL A 154 2.19 1.95 -19.43
N ALA A 155 2.86 1.83 -18.27
CA ALA A 155 3.93 2.74 -17.88
C ALA A 155 5.13 2.64 -18.82
N GLU A 156 5.54 1.43 -19.20
CA GLU A 156 6.62 1.19 -20.17
C GLU A 156 6.27 1.78 -21.54
N LYS A 157 5.04 1.60 -22.04
CA LYS A 157 4.58 2.20 -23.29
C LYS A 157 4.60 3.73 -23.23
N ARG A 158 4.06 4.34 -22.17
CA ARG A 158 4.09 5.80 -22.00
C ARG A 158 5.52 6.34 -21.91
N ALA A 159 6.41 5.64 -21.20
CA ALA A 159 7.82 6.03 -21.13
C ALA A 159 8.49 5.96 -22.51
N ALA A 160 8.21 4.91 -23.29
CA ALA A 160 8.73 4.77 -24.65
C ALA A 160 8.19 5.88 -25.58
N GLU A 161 6.89 6.16 -25.54
CA GLU A 161 6.26 7.26 -26.30
C GLU A 161 6.88 8.61 -25.92
N GLN A 162 7.05 8.91 -24.63
CA GLN A 162 7.71 10.13 -24.16
C GLN A 162 9.16 10.23 -24.62
N HIS A 163 9.90 9.11 -24.60
CA HIS A 163 11.27 9.08 -25.11
C HIS A 163 11.32 9.36 -26.61
N GLU A 164 10.42 8.78 -27.40
CA GLU A 164 10.34 9.01 -28.83
C GLU A 164 9.99 10.47 -29.15
N THR A 165 9.03 11.06 -28.43
CA THR A 165 8.68 12.49 -28.60
C THR A 165 9.86 13.39 -28.26
N LEU A 166 10.55 13.14 -27.14
CA LEU A 166 11.72 13.93 -26.74
C LEU A 166 12.88 13.79 -27.73
N GLN A 167 13.08 12.59 -28.30
CA GLN A 167 14.08 12.39 -29.34
C GLN A 167 13.76 13.18 -30.62
N LEU A 168 12.48 13.22 -31.02
CA LEU A 168 12.05 13.98 -32.20
C LEU A 168 12.16 15.49 -31.96
N GLU A 169 11.79 15.98 -30.78
CA GLU A 169 11.98 17.38 -30.38
C GLU A 169 13.47 17.76 -30.37
N LEU A 170 14.32 16.92 -29.79
CA LEU A 170 15.75 17.14 -29.74
C LEU A 170 16.40 17.10 -31.13
N ALA A 171 15.95 16.20 -32.02
CA ALA A 171 16.39 16.17 -33.41
C ALA A 171 15.97 17.44 -34.17
N THR A 172 14.74 17.91 -33.95
CA THR A 172 14.21 19.14 -34.55
C THR A 172 14.98 20.36 -34.06
N ALA A 173 15.20 20.48 -32.74
CA ALA A 173 15.96 21.56 -32.13
C ALA A 173 17.41 21.61 -32.65
N ARG A 174 18.07 20.45 -32.80
CA ARG A 174 19.41 20.37 -33.40
C ARG A 174 19.41 20.81 -34.86
N SER A 175 18.44 20.37 -35.65
CA SER A 175 18.31 20.78 -37.05
C SER A 175 18.10 22.29 -37.17
N ASP A 176 17.27 22.88 -36.31
CA ASP A 176 17.02 24.32 -36.33
C ASP A 176 18.23 25.12 -35.85
N GLN A 177 18.95 24.64 -34.83
CA GLN A 177 20.22 25.24 -34.41
C GLN A 177 21.27 25.18 -35.54
N GLU A 178 21.35 24.07 -36.28
CA GLU A 178 22.26 23.93 -37.41
C GLU A 178 21.93 24.94 -38.53
N LYS A 179 20.64 25.11 -38.85
CA LYS A 179 20.18 26.12 -39.81
C LYS A 179 20.49 27.54 -39.34
N GLN A 180 20.29 27.85 -38.06
CA GLN A 180 20.61 29.15 -37.47
C GLN A 180 22.11 29.44 -37.57
N LEU A 181 22.96 28.49 -37.18
CA LEU A 181 24.41 28.62 -37.30
C LEU A 181 24.85 28.78 -38.77
N ALA A 182 24.23 28.08 -39.71
CA ALA A 182 24.51 28.24 -41.13
C ALA A 182 24.09 29.63 -41.64
N ALA A 183 22.92 30.13 -41.21
CA ALA A 183 22.45 31.47 -41.57
C ALA A 183 23.35 32.57 -40.98
N GLU A 184 23.76 32.46 -39.73
CA GLU A 184 24.70 33.39 -39.07
C GLU A 184 26.05 33.39 -39.79
N LYS A 185 26.61 32.21 -40.11
CA LYS A 185 27.85 32.12 -40.89
C LYS A 185 27.72 32.78 -42.25
N ALA A 186 26.63 32.55 -42.98
CA ALA A 186 26.38 33.17 -44.27
C ALA A 186 26.24 34.70 -44.15
N GLU A 187 25.59 35.21 -43.10
CA GLU A 187 25.54 36.64 -42.82
C GLU A 187 26.93 37.22 -42.53
N HIS A 188 27.73 36.54 -41.72
CA HIS A 188 29.09 36.96 -41.41
C HIS A 188 29.98 36.98 -42.65
N GLU A 189 29.91 35.96 -43.50
CA GLU A 189 30.63 35.94 -44.78
C GLU A 189 30.20 37.08 -45.70
N ARG A 190 28.91 37.38 -45.78
CA ARG A 190 28.41 38.53 -46.55
C ARG A 190 28.93 39.85 -46.00
N LYS A 191 28.82 40.09 -44.69
CA LYS A 191 29.34 41.31 -44.04
C LYS A 191 30.85 41.46 -44.26
N LEU A 192 31.62 40.37 -44.17
CA LEU A 192 33.05 40.40 -44.44
C LEU A 192 33.35 40.71 -45.91
N ALA A 193 32.59 40.15 -46.85
CA ALA A 193 32.73 40.47 -48.27
C ALA A 193 32.39 41.94 -48.56
N GLU A 194 31.29 42.44 -47.99
CA GLU A 194 30.88 43.86 -48.08
C GLU A 194 31.99 44.78 -47.55
N GLN A 195 32.50 44.53 -46.33
CA GLN A 195 33.60 45.28 -45.74
C GLN A 195 34.86 45.25 -46.62
N ARG A 196 35.21 44.09 -47.21
CA ARG A 196 36.34 43.99 -48.14
C ARG A 196 36.12 44.85 -49.39
N THR A 197 34.89 44.88 -49.93
CA THR A 197 34.58 45.73 -51.09
C THR A 197 34.62 47.21 -50.74
N GLU A 198 34.15 47.59 -49.55
CA GLU A 198 34.18 48.96 -49.05
C GLU A 198 35.62 49.44 -48.84
N LEU A 199 36.45 48.67 -48.13
CA LEU A 199 37.88 48.96 -47.98
C LEU A 199 38.60 49.06 -49.33
N THR A 200 38.25 48.20 -50.30
CA THR A 200 38.85 48.28 -51.64
C THR A 200 38.45 49.57 -52.36
N ARG A 201 37.20 50.03 -52.21
CA ARG A 201 36.73 51.32 -52.74
C ARG A 201 37.44 52.49 -52.05
N GLU A 202 37.54 52.48 -50.73
CA GLU A 202 38.26 53.50 -49.97
C GLU A 202 39.72 53.59 -50.40
N ILE A 203 40.41 52.45 -50.56
CA ILE A 203 41.79 52.43 -51.07
C ILE A 203 41.88 53.00 -52.49
N ALA A 204 40.92 52.69 -53.37
CA ALA A 204 40.90 53.24 -54.72
C ALA A 204 40.65 54.75 -54.73
N GLU A 205 39.76 55.26 -53.88
CA GLU A 205 39.50 56.69 -53.70
C GLU A 205 40.70 57.42 -53.10
N GLN A 206 41.37 56.83 -52.10
CA GLN A 206 42.62 57.35 -51.54
C GLN A 206 43.73 57.40 -52.57
N ARG A 207 43.86 56.38 -53.43
CA ARG A 207 44.83 56.41 -54.53
C ARG A 207 44.50 57.48 -55.56
N LYS A 208 43.22 57.61 -55.95
CA LYS A 208 42.78 58.63 -56.89
C LYS A 208 43.05 60.05 -56.35
N THR A 209 42.73 60.31 -55.09
CA THR A 209 43.00 61.60 -54.46
C THR A 209 44.50 61.86 -54.35
N ALA A 210 45.30 60.86 -53.97
CA ALA A 210 46.76 60.96 -53.97
C ALA A 210 47.33 61.24 -55.38
N ASP A 211 46.82 60.56 -56.41
CA ASP A 211 47.23 60.79 -57.80
C ASP A 211 46.84 62.20 -58.30
N GLU A 212 45.64 62.67 -57.95
CA GLU A 212 45.20 64.05 -58.22
C GLU A 212 46.09 65.08 -57.50
N GLU A 213 46.47 64.85 -56.25
CA GLU A 213 47.41 65.71 -55.53
C GLU A 213 48.80 65.68 -56.13
N ILE A 214 49.31 64.51 -56.53
CA ILE A 214 50.59 64.38 -57.24
C ILE A 214 50.53 65.15 -58.57
N ALA A 215 49.44 65.02 -59.33
CA ALA A 215 49.24 65.74 -60.58
C ALA A 215 49.19 67.27 -60.36
N LYS A 216 48.47 67.74 -59.33
CA LYS A 216 48.45 69.16 -58.95
C LYS A 216 49.85 69.65 -58.58
N LYS A 217 50.58 68.93 -57.73
CA LYS A 217 51.96 69.28 -57.35
C LYS A 217 52.91 69.27 -58.54
N LYS A 218 52.75 68.34 -59.50
CA LYS A 218 53.51 68.33 -60.75
C LYS A 218 53.18 69.55 -61.62
N ALA A 219 51.91 69.85 -61.84
CA ALA A 219 51.49 71.04 -62.59
C ALA A 219 52.00 72.33 -61.95
N GLU A 220 51.90 72.46 -60.62
CA GLU A 220 52.49 73.59 -59.88
C GLU A 220 54.02 73.65 -60.04
N SER A 221 54.70 72.51 -60.04
CA SER A 221 56.13 72.43 -60.27
C SER A 221 56.49 72.82 -61.71
N ASP A 222 55.76 72.34 -62.70
CA ASP A 222 55.95 72.67 -64.12
C ASP A 222 55.67 74.16 -64.37
N ASP A 223 54.64 74.74 -63.75
CA ASP A 223 54.38 76.18 -63.76
C ASP A 223 55.52 76.98 -63.12
N ARG A 224 56.08 76.48 -62.00
CA ARG A 224 57.26 77.09 -61.37
C ARG A 224 58.48 76.98 -62.26
N ILE A 225 58.71 75.84 -62.92
CA ILE A 225 59.79 75.64 -63.89
C ILE A 225 59.59 76.59 -65.07
N GLN A 226 58.39 76.69 -65.63
CA GLN A 226 58.09 77.57 -66.75
C GLN A 226 58.28 79.04 -66.37
N LYS A 227 57.76 79.47 -65.22
CA LYS A 227 58.02 80.82 -64.69
C LYS A 227 59.51 81.06 -64.46
N ALA A 228 60.26 80.08 -63.96
CA ALA A 228 61.71 80.18 -63.79
C ALA A 228 62.44 80.24 -65.14
N LEU A 229 62.00 79.51 -66.16
CA LEU A 229 62.54 79.57 -67.53
C LEU A 229 62.22 80.90 -68.19
N ASP A 230 61.00 81.41 -68.04
CA ASP A 230 60.60 82.73 -68.54
C ASP A 230 61.39 83.83 -67.83
N GLN A 231 61.54 83.75 -66.51
CA GLN A 231 62.43 84.62 -65.74
C GLN A 231 63.89 84.46 -66.16
N ALA A 232 64.36 83.27 -66.49
CA ALA A 232 65.71 83.03 -67.00
C ALA A 232 65.88 83.60 -68.42
N ASN A 233 64.84 83.58 -69.27
CA ASN A 233 64.82 84.18 -70.59
C ASN A 233 64.76 85.70 -70.52
N VAL A 234 63.94 86.25 -69.62
CA VAL A 234 63.94 87.67 -69.26
C VAL A 234 65.30 88.06 -68.74
N ARG A 235 65.88 87.31 -67.80
CA ARG A 235 67.26 87.52 -67.33
C ARG A 235 68.28 87.34 -68.44
N LEU A 236 68.11 86.44 -69.40
CA LEU A 236 69.02 86.30 -70.54
C LEU A 236 68.90 87.49 -71.49
N ASN A 237 67.70 88.03 -71.70
CA ASN A 237 67.48 89.23 -72.48
C ASN A 237 67.97 90.47 -71.74
N GLU A 238 67.74 90.57 -70.44
CA GLU A 238 68.35 91.56 -69.55
C GLU A 238 69.86 91.38 -69.50
N MET A 239 70.41 90.16 -69.57
CA MET A 239 71.85 89.88 -69.66
C MET A 239 72.37 90.14 -71.07
N ARG A 240 71.54 90.15 -72.11
CA ARG A 240 71.90 90.61 -73.46
C ARG A 240 71.86 92.14 -73.55
N ASP A 241 70.89 92.78 -72.91
CA ASP A 241 70.79 94.22 -72.75
C ASP A 241 71.86 94.73 -71.80
N GLN A 242 72.15 93.98 -70.73
CA GLN A 242 73.28 94.15 -69.83
C GLN A 242 74.57 93.69 -70.47
N ALA A 243 74.61 92.81 -71.48
CA ALA A 243 75.80 92.57 -72.30
C ALA A 243 76.03 93.72 -73.28
N GLY A 244 74.95 94.37 -73.75
CA GLY A 244 75.01 95.64 -74.46
C GLY A 244 75.50 96.78 -73.56
N LYS A 245 74.99 96.85 -72.32
CA LYS A 245 75.48 97.78 -71.28
C LYS A 245 76.85 97.37 -70.73
N MET A 246 77.21 96.08 -70.66
CA MET A 246 78.53 95.54 -70.30
C MET A 246 79.48 95.61 -71.49
N LEU A 247 79.08 95.78 -72.74
CA LEU A 247 80.04 96.18 -73.76
C LEU A 247 80.47 97.64 -73.50
N SER A 248 79.56 98.46 -72.96
CA SER A 248 79.81 99.82 -72.49
C SER A 248 80.45 99.89 -71.09
N ASP A 249 80.15 98.94 -70.21
CA ASP A 249 80.61 98.87 -68.82
C ASP A 249 81.79 97.90 -68.65
N ALA A 250 82.09 96.95 -69.54
CA ALA A 250 83.34 96.18 -69.56
C ALA A 250 84.52 97.01 -70.07
N LYS A 251 84.25 98.14 -70.72
CA LYS A 251 85.23 99.25 -70.81
C LYS A 251 85.48 99.96 -69.48
N ARG A 252 84.63 99.75 -68.46
CA ARG A 252 84.64 100.46 -67.16
C ARG A 252 84.82 99.55 -65.93
N GLN A 253 84.54 98.25 -66.04
CA GLN A 253 84.58 97.22 -65.01
C GLN A 253 85.60 96.12 -65.31
N SER A 254 86.45 96.27 -66.34
CA SER A 254 87.73 95.54 -66.38
C SER A 254 88.60 95.83 -65.14
N GLY A 255 88.26 96.87 -64.36
CA GLY A 255 88.90 97.21 -63.10
C GLY A 255 88.31 96.61 -61.82
N GLU A 256 87.10 96.03 -61.79
CA GLU A 256 86.44 95.72 -60.50
C GLU A 256 85.98 94.27 -60.28
N ILE A 257 86.14 93.38 -61.28
CA ILE A 257 85.66 91.97 -61.18
C ILE A 257 86.79 90.96 -60.87
N LEU A 258 88.02 91.41 -60.65
CA LEU A 258 89.10 90.55 -60.11
C LEU A 258 88.95 90.27 -58.60
N GLU A 259 88.11 91.01 -57.87
CA GLU A 259 88.01 90.90 -56.40
C GLU A 259 86.76 90.18 -55.86
N LYS A 260 85.68 90.05 -56.63
CA LYS A 260 84.44 89.38 -56.13
C LYS A 260 84.35 87.89 -56.47
N ALA A 261 85.27 87.38 -57.30
CA ALA A 261 85.33 85.99 -57.72
C ALA A 261 85.79 84.99 -56.63
N LYS A 262 86.22 85.46 -55.45
CA LYS A 262 86.68 84.58 -54.35
C LYS A 262 85.75 84.50 -53.14
N ALA A 263 84.70 85.32 -53.06
CA ALA A 263 84.01 85.47 -51.78
C ALA A 263 83.00 84.35 -51.48
N GLU A 264 82.01 84.04 -52.34
CA GLU A 264 80.85 83.29 -51.82
C GLU A 264 80.29 82.21 -52.74
N ALA A 265 81.21 81.47 -53.35
CA ALA A 265 81.08 80.02 -53.51
C ALA A 265 80.95 79.28 -52.14
N ARG A 266 81.13 79.99 -51.02
CA ARG A 266 80.92 79.53 -49.64
C ARG A 266 79.46 79.46 -49.18
N ARG A 267 78.50 79.97 -49.97
CA ARG A 267 77.06 79.83 -49.68
C ARG A 267 76.47 78.47 -50.04
N LEU A 268 77.21 77.63 -50.77
CA LEU A 268 76.69 76.37 -51.32
C LEU A 268 77.01 75.14 -50.45
N THR A 269 77.75 75.32 -49.36
CA THR A 269 78.21 74.21 -48.49
C THR A 269 77.41 74.07 -47.19
N ASP A 270 76.58 75.04 -46.81
CA ASP A 270 75.95 75.08 -45.47
C ASP A 270 74.49 74.55 -45.41
N ALA A 271 73.92 74.06 -46.51
CA ALA A 271 72.52 73.60 -46.54
C ALA A 271 72.32 72.07 -46.56
N ALA A 272 73.42 71.29 -46.63
CA ALA A 272 73.35 69.83 -46.75
C ALA A 272 73.25 69.08 -45.40
N ASP A 273 73.48 69.76 -44.27
CA ASP A 273 73.46 69.15 -42.94
C ASP A 273 72.09 69.24 -42.22
N VAL A 274 71.18 70.12 -42.65
CA VAL A 274 69.88 70.34 -41.99
C VAL A 274 68.85 69.23 -42.28
N GLU A 275 68.89 68.60 -43.46
CA GLU A 275 67.93 67.54 -43.82
C GLU A 275 68.23 66.16 -43.21
N ARG A 276 69.48 65.94 -42.76
CA ARG A 276 69.91 64.66 -42.18
C ARG A 276 69.55 64.54 -40.69
N ALA A 277 69.47 65.67 -39.98
CA ALA A 277 69.05 65.73 -38.58
C ALA A 277 67.53 65.56 -38.40
N ASP A 278 66.71 66.11 -39.30
CA ASP A 278 65.24 66.02 -39.26
C ASP A 278 64.70 64.60 -39.49
N LYS A 279 65.40 63.78 -40.28
CA LYS A 279 65.03 62.37 -40.52
C LYS A 279 65.42 61.44 -39.36
N LEU A 280 66.49 61.76 -38.62
CA LEU A 280 66.88 61.00 -37.42
C LEU A 280 65.96 61.33 -36.22
N ALA A 281 65.37 62.52 -36.16
CA ALA A 281 64.39 62.90 -35.13
C ALA A 281 63.01 62.22 -35.31
N LYS A 282 62.55 62.00 -36.55
CA LYS A 282 61.27 61.29 -36.83
C LYS A 282 61.33 59.78 -36.54
N VAL A 283 62.46 59.13 -36.82
CA VAL A 283 62.65 57.70 -36.53
C VAL A 283 62.76 57.44 -35.02
N GLY A 284 63.30 58.39 -34.24
CA GLY A 284 63.32 58.30 -32.77
C GLY A 284 61.93 58.47 -32.13
N ALA A 285 61.09 59.34 -32.69
CA ALA A 285 59.71 59.54 -32.23
C ALA A 285 58.81 58.33 -32.51
N GLU A 286 58.96 57.68 -33.67
CA GLU A 286 58.19 56.47 -34.04
C GLU A 286 58.56 55.26 -33.16
N VAL A 287 59.83 55.13 -32.74
CA VAL A 287 60.26 54.05 -31.82
C VAL A 287 59.78 54.30 -30.38
N GLU A 288 59.67 55.55 -29.94
CA GLU A 288 59.05 55.94 -28.66
C GLU A 288 57.52 55.72 -28.67
N GLN A 289 56.87 56.01 -29.80
CA GLN A 289 55.43 55.80 -30.00
C GLN A 289 55.09 54.31 -30.01
N ILE A 290 55.88 53.48 -30.71
CA ILE A 290 55.73 52.02 -30.71
C ILE A 290 55.99 51.43 -29.32
N ARG A 291 56.94 51.95 -28.55
CA ARG A 291 57.14 51.52 -27.14
C ARG A 291 55.97 51.91 -26.24
N LYS A 292 55.37 53.08 -26.42
CA LYS A 292 54.16 53.50 -25.69
C LYS A 292 52.93 52.68 -26.09
N ASP A 293 52.77 52.37 -27.36
CA ASP A 293 51.64 51.57 -27.85
C ASP A 293 51.76 50.11 -27.39
N ILE A 294 52.97 49.53 -27.33
CA ILE A 294 53.20 48.19 -26.77
C ILE A 294 52.94 48.17 -25.25
N ALA A 295 53.34 49.22 -24.51
CA ALA A 295 53.04 49.33 -23.08
C ALA A 295 51.53 49.52 -22.81
N ALA A 296 50.86 50.35 -23.62
CA ALA A 296 49.42 50.55 -23.54
C ALA A 296 48.63 49.26 -23.86
N GLN A 297 49.09 48.47 -24.84
CA GLN A 297 48.50 47.16 -25.15
C GLN A 297 48.74 46.12 -24.04
N GLN A 298 49.87 46.18 -23.34
CA GLN A 298 50.12 45.32 -22.17
C GLN A 298 49.27 45.72 -20.96
N ASP A 299 49.07 47.01 -20.72
CA ASP A 299 48.19 47.51 -19.65
C ASP A 299 46.70 47.18 -19.95
N GLU A 300 46.27 47.33 -21.21
CA GLU A 300 44.90 46.99 -21.63
C GLU A 300 44.64 45.47 -21.58
N ALA A 301 45.62 44.64 -21.92
CA ALA A 301 45.53 43.20 -21.74
C ALA A 301 45.47 42.80 -20.25
N THR A 302 46.20 43.51 -19.38
CA THR A 302 46.21 43.24 -17.93
C THR A 302 44.89 43.66 -17.27
N GLU A 303 44.27 44.77 -17.71
CA GLU A 303 42.94 45.18 -17.25
C GLU A 303 41.84 44.23 -17.75
N LYS A 304 41.88 43.78 -19.02
CA LYS A 304 40.94 42.77 -19.52
C LYS A 304 41.07 41.44 -18.77
N VAL A 305 42.28 41.04 -18.36
CA VAL A 305 42.48 39.86 -17.52
C VAL A 305 41.90 40.07 -16.11
N LYS A 306 42.05 41.25 -15.50
CA LYS A 306 41.39 41.57 -14.22
C LYS A 306 39.87 41.57 -14.34
N GLU A 307 39.33 42.11 -15.43
CA GLU A 307 37.89 42.13 -15.70
C GLU A 307 37.35 40.71 -15.89
N VAL A 308 38.07 39.85 -16.60
CA VAL A 308 37.70 38.42 -16.74
C VAL A 308 37.78 37.70 -15.38
N LEU A 309 38.81 37.97 -14.57
CA LEU A 309 38.92 37.41 -13.22
C LEU A 309 37.80 37.92 -12.27
N ALA A 310 37.37 39.17 -12.42
CA ALA A 310 36.25 39.73 -11.67
C ALA A 310 34.92 39.08 -12.09
N ASN A 311 34.67 38.96 -13.40
CA ASN A 311 33.49 38.27 -13.94
C ASN A 311 33.44 36.78 -13.55
N VAL A 312 34.59 36.10 -13.50
CA VAL A 312 34.67 34.71 -13.04
C VAL A 312 34.38 34.61 -11.54
N LYS A 313 34.86 35.55 -10.71
CA LYS A 313 34.52 35.60 -9.29
C LYS A 313 33.04 35.87 -9.07
N GLU A 314 32.46 36.83 -9.78
CA GLU A 314 31.04 37.15 -9.69
C GLU A 314 30.16 35.96 -10.10
N ARG A 315 30.47 35.30 -11.22
CA ARG A 315 29.79 34.04 -11.61
C ARG A 315 29.98 32.91 -10.60
N SER A 316 31.14 32.81 -9.95
CA SER A 316 31.38 31.80 -8.91
C SER A 316 30.56 32.07 -7.64
N GLU A 317 30.40 33.33 -7.25
CA GLU A 317 29.54 33.70 -6.11
C GLU A 317 28.05 33.52 -6.44
N GLN A 318 27.65 33.83 -7.67
CA GLN A 318 26.28 33.64 -8.14
C GLN A 318 25.91 32.15 -8.19
N ALA A 319 26.77 31.30 -8.76
CA ALA A 319 26.60 29.85 -8.74
C ALA A 319 26.59 29.27 -7.32
N ARG A 320 27.38 29.84 -6.39
CA ARG A 320 27.37 29.44 -4.99
C ARG A 320 26.05 29.80 -4.30
N ARG A 321 25.50 31.00 -4.54
CA ARG A 321 24.20 31.42 -3.99
C ARG A 321 23.05 30.56 -4.52
N GLU A 322 23.04 30.27 -5.82
CA GLU A 322 22.04 29.38 -6.43
C GLU A 322 22.13 27.96 -5.86
N SER A 323 23.35 27.44 -5.62
CA SER A 323 23.55 26.15 -4.97
C SER A 323 23.09 26.15 -3.50
N GLU A 324 23.38 27.22 -2.75
CA GLU A 324 22.92 27.38 -1.36
C GLU A 324 21.39 27.50 -1.28
N GLU A 325 20.73 28.19 -2.22
CA GLU A 325 19.27 28.24 -2.33
C GLU A 325 18.66 26.89 -2.69
N LEU A 326 19.24 26.16 -3.65
CA LEU A 326 18.78 24.79 -3.99
C LEU A 326 18.94 23.83 -2.80
N LEU A 327 20.03 23.94 -2.05
CA LEU A 327 20.22 23.17 -0.81
C LEU A 327 19.20 23.56 0.26
N ALA A 328 18.85 24.84 0.39
CA ALA A 328 17.82 25.30 1.32
C ALA A 328 16.42 24.79 0.92
N GLN A 329 16.10 24.81 -0.38
CA GLN A 329 14.85 24.25 -0.91
C GLN A 329 14.79 22.73 -0.71
N ALA A 330 15.88 22.01 -0.96
CA ALA A 330 15.95 20.57 -0.72
C ALA A 330 15.78 20.21 0.77
N LYS A 331 16.41 20.97 1.69
CA LYS A 331 16.22 20.80 3.13
C LYS A 331 14.77 21.08 3.55
N LYS A 332 14.15 22.11 2.99
CA LYS A 332 12.75 22.45 3.25
C LYS A 332 11.80 21.37 2.75
N ALA A 333 12.01 20.86 1.53
CA ALA A 333 11.23 19.76 0.97
C ALA A 333 11.38 18.48 1.81
N ARG A 334 12.60 18.17 2.26
CA ARG A 334 12.85 17.04 3.18
C ARG A 334 12.12 17.21 4.51
N SER A 335 12.23 18.37 5.16
CA SER A 335 11.51 18.66 6.41
C SER A 335 9.99 18.52 6.23
N GLN A 336 9.44 19.04 5.13
CA GLN A 336 8.00 18.94 4.84
C GLN A 336 7.56 17.49 4.60
N ALA A 337 8.40 16.67 3.97
CA ALA A 337 8.13 15.23 3.78
C ALA A 337 8.21 14.46 5.10
N ASP A 338 9.17 14.81 5.97
CA ASP A 338 9.31 14.22 7.31
C ASP A 338 8.10 14.59 8.20
N ASP A 339 7.67 15.86 8.18
CA ASP A 339 6.47 16.34 8.89
C ASP A 339 5.19 15.67 8.39
N TYR A 340 5.06 15.52 7.06
CA TYR A 340 3.91 14.83 6.45
C TYR A 340 3.87 13.35 6.86
N SER A 341 5.01 12.66 6.80
CA SER A 341 5.13 11.27 7.26
C SER A 341 4.76 11.13 8.74
N ALA A 342 5.28 12.01 9.60
CA ALA A 342 4.97 12.02 11.03
C ALA A 342 3.46 12.25 11.28
N SER A 343 2.83 13.18 10.54
CA SER A 343 1.39 13.44 10.66
C SER A 343 0.55 12.23 10.24
N LYS A 344 0.94 11.53 9.17
CA LYS A 344 0.25 10.33 8.69
C LYS A 344 0.41 9.15 9.64
N HIS A 345 1.58 9.00 10.25
CA HIS A 345 1.78 8.00 11.30
C HIS A 345 0.93 8.30 12.54
N ALA A 346 0.86 9.56 12.99
CA ALA A 346 0.01 9.95 14.12
C ALA A 346 -1.48 9.74 13.84
N GLU A 347 -1.96 10.04 12.62
CA GLU A 347 -3.33 9.76 12.20
C GLU A 347 -3.64 8.26 12.17
N ALA A 348 -2.73 7.44 11.62
CA ALA A 348 -2.87 6.00 11.56
C ALA A 348 -2.88 5.35 12.96
N GLU A 349 -2.01 5.80 13.88
CA GLU A 349 -2.01 5.35 15.27
C GLU A 349 -3.33 5.69 15.97
N LYS A 350 -3.89 6.87 15.73
CA LYS A 350 -5.18 7.27 16.30
C LYS A 350 -6.31 6.39 15.78
N GLN A 351 -6.35 6.13 14.47
CA GLN A 351 -7.34 5.24 13.86
C GLN A 351 -7.19 3.79 14.37
N SER A 352 -5.96 3.32 14.54
CA SER A 352 -5.69 2.00 15.11
C SER A 352 -6.20 1.89 16.55
N LYS A 353 -5.93 2.90 17.39
CA LYS A 353 -6.46 2.96 18.77
C LYS A 353 -7.99 2.97 18.79
N GLU A 354 -8.63 3.80 17.97
CA GLU A 354 -10.10 3.84 17.86
C GLU A 354 -10.68 2.49 17.43
N MET A 355 -10.04 1.79 16.48
CA MET A 355 -10.46 0.46 16.04
C MET A 355 -10.28 -0.60 17.13
N ILE A 356 -9.18 -0.56 17.88
CA ILE A 356 -8.93 -1.47 19.00
C ILE A 356 -9.96 -1.21 20.12
N ASP A 357 -10.25 0.05 20.44
CA ASP A 357 -11.26 0.41 21.43
C ASP A 357 -12.66 -0.05 21.01
N GLU A 358 -13.02 0.11 19.73
CA GLU A 358 -14.29 -0.37 19.19
C GLU A 358 -14.37 -1.90 19.21
N ALA A 359 -13.29 -2.60 18.85
CA ALA A 359 -13.21 -4.05 18.92
C ALA A 359 -13.33 -4.56 20.37
N THR A 360 -12.67 -3.88 21.31
CA THR A 360 -12.73 -4.19 22.75
C THR A 360 -14.14 -4.03 23.28
N ARG A 361 -14.82 -2.90 22.97
CA ARG A 361 -16.21 -2.69 23.36
C ARG A 361 -17.16 -3.73 22.76
N LYS A 362 -16.94 -4.14 21.50
CA LYS A 362 -17.74 -5.21 20.87
C LYS A 362 -17.51 -6.56 21.54
N ALA A 363 -16.27 -6.89 21.89
CA ALA A 363 -15.93 -8.10 22.61
C ALA A 363 -16.57 -8.11 24.01
N GLU A 364 -16.46 -7.01 24.76
CA GLU A 364 -17.11 -6.84 26.07
C GLU A 364 -18.64 -7.00 25.97
N ALA A 365 -19.27 -6.37 24.96
CA ALA A 365 -20.70 -6.51 24.72
C ALA A 365 -21.10 -7.96 24.40
N GLN A 366 -20.30 -8.69 23.63
CA GLN A 366 -20.55 -10.12 23.35
C GLN A 366 -20.38 -10.99 24.60
N VAL A 367 -19.37 -10.72 25.42
CA VAL A 367 -19.17 -11.43 26.70
C VAL A 367 -20.36 -11.18 27.63
N GLU A 368 -20.82 -9.94 27.75
CA GLU A 368 -21.97 -9.59 28.57
C GLU A 368 -23.27 -10.22 28.03
N GLN A 369 -23.47 -10.22 26.72
CA GLN A 369 -24.62 -10.90 26.09
C GLN A 369 -24.61 -12.40 26.38
N ARG A 370 -23.45 -13.06 26.30
CA ARG A 370 -23.31 -14.48 26.64
C ARG A 370 -23.52 -14.73 28.13
N ARG A 371 -23.06 -13.83 29.00
CA ARG A 371 -23.29 -13.91 30.44
C ARG A 371 -24.78 -13.84 30.76
N GLN A 372 -25.50 -12.90 30.16
CA GLN A 372 -26.95 -12.78 30.35
C GLN A 372 -27.72 -13.98 29.78
N ALA A 373 -27.27 -14.56 28.65
CA ALA A 373 -27.83 -15.80 28.13
C ALA A 373 -27.61 -16.98 29.08
N ALA A 374 -26.38 -17.13 29.60
CA ALA A 374 -26.06 -18.16 30.59
C ALA A 374 -26.84 -17.98 31.90
N GLU A 375 -27.02 -16.76 32.39
CA GLU A 375 -27.85 -16.49 33.57
C GLU A 375 -29.32 -16.87 33.34
N LYS A 376 -29.87 -16.61 32.15
CA LYS A 376 -31.23 -17.07 31.80
C LYS A 376 -31.34 -18.59 31.76
N GLU A 377 -30.34 -19.28 31.21
CA GLU A 377 -30.31 -20.75 31.18
C GLU A 377 -30.18 -21.33 32.60
N ILE A 378 -29.32 -20.76 33.44
CA ILE A 378 -29.15 -21.17 34.84
C ILE A 378 -30.46 -20.98 35.62
N ASN A 379 -31.13 -19.83 35.47
CA ASN A 379 -32.41 -19.58 36.11
C ASN A 379 -33.48 -20.57 35.63
N GLY A 380 -33.53 -20.85 34.32
CA GLY A 380 -34.42 -21.87 33.77
C GLY A 380 -34.15 -23.26 34.34
N LEU A 381 -32.87 -23.66 34.47
CA LEU A 381 -32.51 -24.93 35.09
C LEU A 381 -32.89 -24.98 36.58
N GLN A 382 -32.74 -23.89 37.33
CA GLN A 382 -33.19 -23.80 38.72
C GLN A 382 -34.72 -23.93 38.85
N GLU A 383 -35.49 -23.30 37.96
CA GLU A 383 -36.94 -23.47 37.89
C GLU A 383 -37.32 -24.94 37.60
N HIS A 384 -36.61 -25.60 36.68
CA HIS A 384 -36.82 -27.02 36.40
C HIS A 384 -36.48 -27.92 37.60
N ILE A 385 -35.39 -27.63 38.32
CA ILE A 385 -35.01 -28.37 39.54
C ILE A 385 -36.08 -28.21 40.61
N THR A 386 -36.56 -26.99 40.86
CA THR A 386 -37.63 -26.76 41.85
C THR A 386 -38.94 -27.43 41.45
N ALA A 387 -39.30 -27.44 40.16
CA ALA A 387 -40.45 -28.18 39.65
C ALA A 387 -40.30 -29.71 39.87
N LEU A 388 -39.11 -30.26 39.67
CA LEU A 388 -38.81 -31.67 39.94
C LEU A 388 -38.89 -32.01 41.43
N GLN A 389 -38.33 -31.16 42.31
CA GLN A 389 -38.42 -31.33 43.77
C GLN A 389 -39.88 -31.26 44.25
N ASN A 390 -40.67 -30.33 43.73
CA ASN A 390 -42.11 -30.25 44.04
C ASN A 390 -42.86 -31.49 43.55
N ARG A 391 -42.50 -32.01 42.37
CA ARG A 391 -43.06 -33.27 41.84
C ARG A 391 -42.67 -34.45 42.72
N GLU A 392 -41.43 -34.53 43.16
CA GLU A 392 -40.95 -35.57 44.09
C GLU A 392 -41.69 -35.50 45.43
N ALA A 393 -41.87 -34.30 46.00
CA ALA A 393 -42.66 -34.09 47.22
C ALA A 393 -44.12 -34.51 47.01
N SER A 394 -44.72 -34.19 45.86
CA SER A 394 -46.10 -34.59 45.53
C SER A 394 -46.25 -36.11 45.37
N ILE A 395 -45.26 -36.78 44.77
CA ILE A 395 -45.24 -38.23 44.62
C ILE A 395 -45.08 -38.87 46.00
N THR A 396 -44.18 -38.36 46.83
CA THR A 396 -43.97 -38.85 48.20
C THR A 396 -45.22 -38.68 49.06
N ALA A 397 -45.87 -37.52 49.00
CA ALA A 397 -47.14 -37.27 49.70
C ALA A 397 -48.26 -38.20 49.22
N ARG A 398 -48.34 -38.49 47.91
CA ARG A 398 -49.31 -39.43 47.35
C ARG A 398 -49.00 -40.88 47.72
N VAL A 399 -47.72 -41.23 47.86
CA VAL A 399 -47.28 -42.54 48.37
C VAL A 399 -47.62 -42.68 49.85
N ASP A 400 -47.44 -41.64 50.66
CA ASP A 400 -47.85 -41.62 52.07
C ASP A 400 -49.38 -41.65 52.23
N GLU A 401 -50.11 -40.97 51.34
CA GLU A 401 -51.58 -41.05 51.27
C GLU A 401 -52.04 -42.46 50.90
N LEU A 402 -51.39 -43.11 49.93
CA LEU A 402 -51.67 -44.51 49.58
C LEU A 402 -51.31 -45.45 50.74
N ARG A 403 -50.23 -45.18 51.48
CA ARG A 403 -49.81 -45.94 52.67
C ARG A 403 -50.80 -45.74 53.83
N SER A 404 -51.33 -44.54 53.99
CA SER A 404 -52.40 -44.18 54.93
C SER A 404 -53.71 -44.87 54.56
N ILE A 405 -54.15 -44.82 53.29
CA ILE A 405 -55.34 -45.52 52.80
C ILE A 405 -55.17 -47.02 52.96
N PHE A 406 -53.97 -47.57 52.74
CA PHE A 406 -53.68 -48.97 52.99
C PHE A 406 -53.77 -49.33 54.48
N ALA A 407 -53.20 -48.51 55.37
CA ALA A 407 -53.30 -48.72 56.82
C ALA A 407 -54.75 -48.56 57.34
N ASN A 408 -55.53 -47.66 56.75
CA ASN A 408 -56.91 -47.36 57.17
C ASN A 408 -57.93 -48.35 56.58
N ALA A 409 -57.70 -48.88 55.37
CA ALA A 409 -58.52 -49.91 54.75
C ALA A 409 -58.25 -51.32 55.31
N PHE A 410 -57.07 -51.56 55.90
CA PHE A 410 -56.68 -52.85 56.48
C PHE A 410 -56.66 -52.90 58.02
N GLY A 411 -57.08 -51.84 58.72
CA GLY A 411 -57.52 -51.89 60.12
C GLY A 411 -56.76 -52.85 61.05
N PHE A 412 -55.43 -52.71 61.16
CA PHE A 412 -54.65 -53.41 62.19
C PHE A 412 -54.46 -52.48 63.39
N GLY A 413 -55.44 -52.49 64.29
CA GLY A 413 -55.37 -51.76 65.56
C GLY A 413 -54.42 -52.44 66.55
N GLY A 414 -53.27 -51.81 66.78
CA GLY A 414 -52.49 -51.86 68.03
C GLY A 414 -51.67 -53.11 68.33
N VAL A 415 -50.35 -52.94 68.49
CA VAL A 415 -49.58 -53.08 69.74
C VAL A 415 -48.08 -52.82 69.45
N ALA A 416 -47.43 -52.19 70.40
CA ALA A 416 -46.05 -51.71 70.42
C ALA A 416 -44.95 -52.76 70.21
N GLY A 417 -43.75 -52.30 69.82
CA GLY A 417 -42.49 -52.81 70.37
C GLY A 417 -41.40 -53.28 69.39
N ALA A 418 -40.35 -52.45 69.26
CA ALA A 418 -38.92 -52.78 69.19
C ALA A 418 -38.35 -53.75 68.12
N ALA A 419 -37.52 -53.20 67.22
CA ALA A 419 -36.16 -53.67 66.81
C ALA A 419 -35.64 -52.67 65.75
N ALA A 420 -34.63 -51.81 65.96
CA ALA A 420 -33.23 -52.01 66.37
C ALA A 420 -32.41 -52.89 65.39
N GLY A 421 -31.62 -52.21 64.53
CA GLY A 421 -30.47 -52.73 63.76
C GLY A 421 -30.84 -53.30 62.37
N VAL A 422 -30.14 -53.06 61.25
CA VAL A 422 -28.75 -52.66 60.96
C VAL A 422 -28.69 -52.15 59.49
N PHE A 423 -27.61 -51.42 59.15
CA PHE A 423 -27.18 -50.79 57.89
C PHE A 423 -27.64 -49.33 57.75
N GLY A 424 -26.79 -48.31 57.86
CA GLY A 424 -25.33 -48.23 57.95
C GLY A 424 -24.88 -46.93 57.27
N ALA A 425 -24.13 -46.09 57.98
CA ALA A 425 -23.34 -44.91 57.52
C ALA A 425 -24.10 -43.82 56.73
N ALA A 426 -23.89 -42.51 56.90
CA ALA A 426 -22.82 -41.76 57.52
C ALA A 426 -23.39 -40.43 58.07
N SER A 427 -22.77 -39.95 59.14
CA SER A 427 -23.00 -38.65 59.76
C SER A 427 -22.23 -37.54 59.03
N ALA A 428 -22.74 -36.31 59.20
CA ALA A 428 -22.07 -35.04 58.94
C ALA A 428 -21.77 -34.76 57.44
N GLU A 429 -21.85 -33.54 56.92
CA GLU A 429 -21.46 -32.28 57.53
C GLU A 429 -22.05 -31.15 56.68
N LYS A 430 -22.52 -30.10 57.36
CA LYS A 430 -22.97 -28.84 56.77
C LYS A 430 -21.87 -27.84 57.08
N GLU A 431 -20.90 -27.67 56.18
CA GLU A 431 -20.08 -26.46 56.01
C GLU A 431 -19.03 -26.66 54.92
N ALA A 432 -18.67 -25.57 54.25
CA ALA A 432 -17.57 -25.41 53.30
C ALA A 432 -17.72 -26.03 51.89
N VAL A 433 -18.36 -25.27 50.98
CA VAL A 433 -17.79 -25.02 49.62
C VAL A 433 -18.11 -23.57 49.23
N GLU A 434 -17.60 -22.63 50.02
CA GLU A 434 -17.18 -21.33 49.52
C GLU A 434 -15.70 -21.51 49.18
N GLY A 435 -15.42 -21.90 47.92
CA GLY A 435 -14.08 -22.37 47.55
C GLY A 435 -14.03 -23.12 46.22
N ALA A 436 -14.74 -22.64 45.20
CA ALA A 436 -14.60 -23.15 43.82
C ALA A 436 -14.83 -22.01 42.79
N ALA A 437 -14.40 -20.79 43.15
CA ALA A 437 -14.34 -19.62 42.28
C ALA A 437 -12.97 -18.92 42.37
N SER A 438 -11.91 -19.64 42.77
CA SER A 438 -10.54 -19.12 42.85
C SER A 438 -9.51 -20.15 42.36
N GLU A 439 -9.80 -20.81 41.23
CA GLU A 439 -8.79 -21.62 40.51
C GLU A 439 -8.92 -21.51 38.98
N VAL A 440 -9.47 -20.38 38.50
CA VAL A 440 -9.26 -19.86 37.12
C VAL A 440 -8.64 -18.44 37.16
N ALA A 441 -8.23 -17.97 38.35
CA ALA A 441 -7.56 -16.69 38.56
C ALA A 441 -6.05 -16.84 38.89
N ALA A 442 -5.46 -18.02 38.65
CA ALA A 442 -4.05 -18.32 38.93
C ALA A 442 -3.30 -18.93 37.71
N ALA A 443 -3.76 -18.68 36.49
CA ALA A 443 -3.05 -19.02 35.24
C ALA A 443 -2.84 -17.79 34.33
N ALA A 444 -2.82 -16.58 34.90
CA ALA A 444 -2.54 -15.34 34.19
C ALA A 444 -1.57 -14.41 34.96
N LYS A 445 -0.66 -15.01 35.75
CA LYS A 445 0.47 -14.31 36.40
C LYS A 445 1.69 -15.22 36.48
N SER A 446 2.23 -15.55 35.31
CA SER A 446 3.63 -15.93 35.12
C SER A 446 3.88 -15.85 33.61
N ASP A 447 4.24 -14.64 33.15
CA ASP A 447 5.06 -14.35 31.97
C ASP A 447 5.05 -12.83 31.76
N ASP A 448 5.57 -12.12 32.76
CA ASP A 448 6.14 -10.79 32.61
C ASP A 448 7.34 -10.71 33.54
N GLU A 449 8.42 -11.39 33.12
CA GLU A 449 9.81 -11.12 33.50
C GLU A 449 10.73 -11.96 32.59
N ALA A 450 10.80 -11.54 31.33
CA ALA A 450 11.93 -11.81 30.44
C ALA A 450 12.07 -10.61 29.49
N ALA A 451 12.42 -9.47 30.08
CA ALA A 451 13.07 -8.43 29.32
C ALA A 451 14.52 -8.87 29.05
N GLU A 452 15.05 -8.43 27.90
CA GLU A 452 16.48 -8.39 27.56
C GLU A 452 17.11 -9.73 27.16
N ASP A 453 17.06 -10.07 25.86
CA ASP A 453 18.28 -10.30 25.04
C ASP A 453 17.93 -10.57 23.56
N GLU A 454 17.70 -9.53 22.76
CA GLU A 454 18.01 -9.55 21.32
C GLU A 454 18.37 -8.11 20.88
N ALA A 455 19.40 -7.58 21.52
CA ALA A 455 20.07 -6.35 21.13
C ALA A 455 21.59 -6.57 21.02
N THR A 456 22.01 -7.67 20.40
CA THR A 456 23.38 -7.81 19.91
C THR A 456 23.38 -8.51 18.56
N LEU A 457 23.30 -7.72 17.49
CA LEU A 457 24.02 -7.94 16.22
C LEU A 457 23.92 -6.65 15.37
N SER A 458 24.37 -5.53 15.95
CA SER A 458 24.87 -4.38 15.18
C SER A 458 26.36 -4.24 15.48
N LYS A 459 27.16 -4.92 14.65
CA LYS A 459 28.55 -4.57 14.30
C LYS A 459 29.09 -5.55 13.24
N SER A 460 28.69 -5.31 12.00
CA SER A 460 29.56 -5.48 10.82
C SER A 460 29.37 -4.19 10.03
N GLN A 461 30.24 -3.20 10.22
CA GLN A 461 31.33 -2.91 9.27
C GLN A 461 30.88 -3.08 7.81
N GLY A 462 30.85 -1.94 7.12
CA GLY A 462 30.18 -1.79 5.84
C GLY A 462 30.82 -2.51 4.69
N GLU A 463 30.00 -2.75 3.69
CA GLU A 463 30.41 -2.97 2.31
C GLU A 463 29.28 -2.37 1.46
N ALA A 464 29.61 -1.37 0.65
CA ALA A 464 28.68 -0.76 -0.30
C ALA A 464 28.33 -1.78 -1.40
N PRO A 465 27.13 -1.73 -2.01
CA PRO A 465 26.89 -2.48 -3.23
C PRO A 465 27.71 -1.85 -4.37
N ASP A 466 28.72 -2.60 -4.81
CA ASP A 466 29.55 -2.34 -5.98
C ASP A 466 28.67 -2.11 -7.21
N VAL A 467 28.69 -0.88 -7.71
CA VAL A 467 28.13 -0.52 -9.01
C VAL A 467 29.22 -0.84 -10.03
N PRO A 468 29.04 -1.75 -11.00
CA PRO A 468 30.05 -1.95 -12.03
C PRO A 468 30.03 -0.73 -12.97
N VAL A 469 30.88 0.24 -12.67
CA VAL A 469 31.27 1.30 -13.60
C VAL A 469 32.18 0.65 -14.64
N ALA A 470 31.60 0.27 -15.79
CA ALA A 470 32.37 -0.08 -16.97
C ALA A 470 32.99 1.20 -17.55
N ASN A 471 34.13 1.61 -17.00
CA ASN A 471 35.01 2.61 -17.61
C ASN A 471 36.12 1.85 -18.36
N ALA A 472 35.86 1.51 -19.62
CA ALA A 472 36.92 1.11 -20.54
C ALA A 472 37.52 2.38 -21.17
N VAL A 473 38.62 2.84 -20.59
CA VAL A 473 39.55 3.76 -21.23
C VAL A 473 40.32 2.95 -22.28
N ALA A 474 40.11 3.25 -23.56
CA ALA A 474 41.03 2.91 -24.63
C ALA A 474 41.58 4.24 -25.18
N GLU A 475 42.86 4.49 -24.91
CA GLU A 475 43.66 5.57 -25.50
C GLU A 475 44.13 5.20 -26.93
N PRO A 476 44.66 6.19 -27.71
CA PRO A 476 44.43 6.29 -29.14
C PRO A 476 45.64 5.89 -30.01
N GLU A 477 45.37 5.31 -31.17
CA GLU A 477 46.30 5.11 -32.30
C GLU A 477 45.41 4.77 -33.53
N GLN A 478 45.52 5.30 -34.75
CA GLN A 478 46.53 6.06 -35.47
C GLN A 478 45.84 6.88 -36.58
N VAL A 479 46.49 7.99 -36.92
CA VAL A 479 46.21 8.86 -38.07
C VAL A 479 46.62 8.13 -39.35
N ALA A 480 45.74 8.09 -40.35
CA ALA A 480 46.12 7.81 -41.74
C ALA A 480 45.29 8.69 -42.68
N GLU A 481 45.78 9.90 -42.87
CA GLU A 481 45.49 10.76 -44.02
C GLU A 481 46.41 10.32 -45.17
N GLY A 482 45.85 10.12 -46.39
CA GLY A 482 46.70 9.94 -47.57
C GLY A 482 46.07 9.30 -48.81
N ALA A 483 45.67 10.18 -49.73
CA ALA A 483 45.80 10.06 -51.19
C ALA A 483 44.79 9.23 -52.03
N GLU A 484 43.91 9.99 -52.67
CA GLU A 484 43.77 10.15 -54.14
C GLU A 484 43.75 8.94 -55.11
N ALA A 485 42.77 9.07 -56.04
CA ALA A 485 42.82 8.79 -57.48
C ALA A 485 42.17 7.49 -58.01
N GLY A 486 41.26 7.67 -58.98
CA GLY A 486 40.83 6.64 -59.95
C GLY A 486 39.31 6.52 -60.10
N THR A 487 38.60 7.48 -60.70
CA THR A 487 38.06 7.44 -62.09
C THR A 487 37.40 6.13 -62.58
N LYS A 488 36.25 6.33 -63.28
CA LYS A 488 35.49 5.42 -64.18
C LYS A 488 34.52 4.46 -63.47
N GLU A 489 33.32 4.14 -63.96
CA GLU A 489 32.61 4.34 -65.24
C GLU A 489 31.15 3.90 -65.01
N ASN A 490 30.21 4.41 -65.81
CA ASN A 490 28.93 3.79 -66.21
C ASN A 490 28.30 2.73 -65.28
N ARG A 491 27.05 2.88 -64.84
CA ARG A 491 25.86 2.81 -65.70
C ARG A 491 24.60 3.06 -64.86
#